data_AF-A0A933RHE3-F1
#
_entry.id   AF-A0A933RHE3-F1
#
_cell.length_a   1.000
_cell.length_b   1.000
_cell.length_c   1.000
_cell.angle_alpha   90.00
_cell.angle_beta   90.00
_cell.angle_gamma   90.00
#
_symmetry.space_group_name_H-M   'P 1'
#
loop_
_entity.id
_entity.type
_entity.pdbx_description
1 polymer ?
#
loop_
_entity_poly.entity_id
_entity_poly.type
_entity_poly.pdbx_seq_one_letter_code
_entity_poly.pdbx_strand_id
1 'polypeptide(L)'
;MRPPLFRDHPLPVQLALGVALPVAFGLLTGYLLGVGEGWWIIANVIGIGGGLGAGFDHVGAAEGAKRGLVGGVLFGVGVVLGDALWVDAREATVVEPFGLFPLITATISSGLGALGGAMRARVEAADAAQA
;
A
#
# COMPACT_ATOMS: atom_id res chain seq x y z
N MET A 1 -3.55 -15.50 -19.29
CA MET A 1 -2.61 -14.39 -19.56
C MET A 1 -2.04 -13.95 -18.22
N ARG A 2 -0.71 -13.88 -18.11
CA ARG A 2 -0.07 -13.39 -16.87
C ARG A 2 -0.15 -11.86 -16.85
N PRO A 3 -0.51 -11.23 -15.72
CA PRO A 3 -0.39 -9.79 -15.58
C PRO A 3 1.06 -9.35 -15.85
N PRO A 4 1.28 -8.26 -16.61
CA PRO A 4 2.63 -7.72 -16.83
C PRO A 4 3.30 -7.37 -15.50
N LEU A 5 4.63 -7.32 -15.46
CA LEU A 5 5.32 -6.80 -14.27
C LEU A 5 5.15 -5.29 -14.19
N PHE A 6 5.26 -4.76 -12.97
CA PHE A 6 5.21 -3.33 -12.75
C PHE A 6 6.19 -2.54 -13.65
N ARG A 7 7.41 -3.08 -13.79
CA ARG A 7 8.49 -2.49 -14.60
C ARG A 7 8.22 -2.50 -16.10
N ASP A 8 7.27 -3.31 -16.56
CA ASP A 8 6.92 -3.44 -17.98
C ASP A 8 5.92 -2.35 -18.40
N HIS A 9 5.34 -1.62 -17.45
CA HIS A 9 4.46 -0.49 -17.74
C HIS A 9 5.24 0.75 -18.20
N PRO A 10 4.62 1.64 -19.00
CA PRO A 10 5.19 2.95 -19.30
C PRO A 10 5.47 3.77 -18.02
N LEU A 11 6.50 4.62 -18.05
CA LEU A 11 6.91 5.44 -16.91
C LEU A 11 5.75 6.23 -16.25
N PRO A 12 4.81 6.86 -17.00
CA PRO A 12 3.69 7.56 -16.38
C PRO A 12 2.81 6.65 -15.50
N VAL A 13 2.60 5.42 -15.94
CA VAL A 13 1.81 4.43 -15.18
C VAL A 13 2.58 3.99 -13.94
N GLN A 14 3.90 3.80 -14.05
CA GLN A 14 4.73 3.49 -12.88
C GLN A 14 4.73 4.64 -11.86
N LEU A 15 4.80 5.89 -12.28
CA LEU A 15 4.71 7.03 -11.36
C LEU A 15 3.31 7.14 -10.74
N ALA A 16 2.27 6.95 -11.53
CA ALA A 16 0.89 7.01 -11.06
C ALA A 16 0.62 5.93 -9.99
N LEU A 17 0.95 4.67 -10.28
CA LEU A 17 0.69 3.55 -9.38
C LEU A 17 1.73 3.43 -8.24
N GLY A 18 2.98 3.78 -8.52
CA GLY A 18 4.11 3.69 -7.61
C GLY A 18 4.11 4.77 -6.54
N VAL A 19 3.71 5.99 -6.91
CA VAL A 19 3.85 7.20 -6.09
C VAL A 19 2.53 7.94 -5.91
N ALA A 20 1.87 8.34 -6.99
CA ALA A 20 0.70 9.22 -6.88
C ALA A 20 -0.46 8.55 -6.15
N LEU A 21 -0.75 7.28 -6.49
CA LEU A 21 -1.82 6.50 -5.89
C LEU A 21 -1.61 6.29 -4.36
N PRO A 22 -0.47 5.78 -3.87
CA PRO A 22 -0.29 5.61 -2.43
C PRO A 22 -0.32 6.94 -1.67
N VAL A 23 0.23 8.03 -2.23
CA VAL A 23 0.17 9.36 -1.59
C VAL A 23 -1.27 9.87 -1.55
N ALA A 24 -2.00 9.85 -2.67
CA ALA A 24 -3.37 10.34 -2.74
C ALA A 24 -4.31 9.51 -1.85
N PHE A 25 -4.15 8.20 -1.85
CA PHE A 25 -4.94 7.32 -1.00
C PHE A 25 -4.60 7.51 0.49
N GLY A 26 -3.33 7.74 0.81
CA GLY A 26 -2.88 8.14 2.15
C GLY A 26 -3.54 9.43 2.60
N LEU A 27 -3.48 10.49 1.79
CA LEU A 27 -4.14 11.77 2.07
C LEU A 27 -5.64 11.62 2.33
N LEU A 28 -6.34 10.87 1.47
CA LEU A 28 -7.76 10.56 1.66
C LEU A 28 -7.99 9.83 2.98
N THR A 29 -7.17 8.82 3.29
CA THR A 29 -7.29 8.04 4.52
C THR A 29 -7.03 8.89 5.76
N GLY A 30 -6.07 9.82 5.69
CA GLY A 30 -5.80 10.81 6.73
C GLY A 30 -6.99 11.72 7.00
N TYR A 31 -7.57 12.28 5.93
CA TYR A 31 -8.80 13.07 6.02
C TYR A 31 -9.95 12.32 6.69
N LEU A 32 -10.12 11.03 6.38
CA LEU A 32 -11.19 10.21 6.94
C LEU A 32 -11.10 10.02 8.47
N LEU A 33 -9.97 10.32 9.11
CA LEU A 33 -9.86 10.33 10.57
C LEU A 33 -10.85 11.31 11.23
N GLY A 34 -11.13 12.44 10.58
CA GLY A 34 -12.10 13.43 11.05
C GLY A 34 -13.54 13.16 10.60
N VAL A 35 -13.76 12.20 9.70
CA VAL A 35 -15.09 11.90 9.12
C VAL A 35 -15.79 10.76 9.85
N GLY A 36 -15.03 9.81 10.39
CA GLY A 36 -15.57 8.72 11.20
C GLY A 36 -14.73 7.45 11.15
N GLU A 37 -14.69 6.75 12.28
CA GLU A 37 -13.89 5.53 12.48
C GLU A 37 -14.21 4.44 11.45
N GLY A 38 -15.49 4.24 11.11
CA GLY A 38 -15.90 3.23 10.14
C GLY A 38 -15.30 3.45 8.75
N TRP A 39 -15.28 4.70 8.27
CA TRP A 39 -14.70 5.04 6.96
C TRP A 39 -13.18 4.89 6.96
N TRP A 40 -12.55 5.29 8.06
CA TRP A 40 -11.11 5.13 8.23
C TRP A 40 -10.69 3.65 8.22
N ILE A 41 -11.45 2.78 8.92
CA ILE A 41 -11.21 1.33 8.91
C ILE A 41 -11.38 0.75 7.50
N ILE A 42 -12.47 1.10 6.81
CA ILE A 42 -12.72 0.62 5.44
C ILE A 42 -11.56 1.01 4.51
N ALA A 43 -11.09 2.26 4.59
CA ALA A 43 -9.95 2.73 3.79
C ALA A 43 -8.67 1.92 4.08
N ASN A 44 -8.38 1.62 5.34
CA ASN A 44 -7.24 0.77 5.70
C ASN A 44 -7.37 -0.66 5.17
N VAL A 45 -8.57 -1.26 5.22
CA VAL A 45 -8.82 -2.59 4.65
C VAL A 45 -8.58 -2.61 3.14
N ILE A 46 -9.04 -1.58 2.42
CA ILE A 46 -8.75 -1.41 0.99
C ILE A 46 -7.23 -1.26 0.78
N GLY A 47 -6.55 -0.49 1.63
CA GLY A 47 -5.10 -0.32 1.61
C GLY A 47 -4.33 -1.62 1.78
N ILE A 48 -4.80 -2.54 2.63
CA ILE A 48 -4.23 -3.89 2.78
C ILE A 48 -4.31 -4.65 1.45
N GLY A 49 -5.47 -4.63 0.79
CA GLY A 49 -5.64 -5.21 -0.54
C GLY A 49 -4.70 -4.60 -1.58
N GLY A 50 -4.55 -3.27 -1.57
CA GLY A 50 -3.61 -2.55 -2.42
C GLY A 50 -2.15 -2.95 -2.17
N GLY A 51 -1.73 -3.14 -0.90
CA GLY A 51 -0.38 -3.58 -0.54
C GLY A 51 -0.05 -4.98 -1.06
N LEU A 52 -1.01 -5.92 -0.95
CA LEU A 52 -0.89 -7.26 -1.51
C LEU A 52 -0.78 -7.23 -3.04
N GLY A 53 -1.68 -6.48 -3.70
CA GLY A 53 -1.69 -6.34 -5.16
C GLY A 53 -0.41 -5.71 -5.70
N ALA A 54 0.09 -4.64 -5.07
CA ALA A 54 1.35 -4.01 -5.47
C ALA A 54 2.56 -4.95 -5.35
N GLY A 55 2.56 -5.83 -4.34
CA GLY A 55 3.55 -6.90 -4.21
C GLY A 55 3.47 -7.94 -5.33
N PHE A 56 2.26 -8.30 -5.75
CA PHE A 56 2.01 -9.24 -6.84
C PHE A 56 2.56 -8.75 -8.19
N ASP A 57 2.72 -7.44 -8.40
CA ASP A 57 3.32 -6.92 -9.63
C ASP A 57 4.86 -7.05 -9.69
N HIS A 58 5.48 -7.69 -8.68
CA HIS A 58 6.93 -7.83 -8.54
C HIS A 58 7.39 -9.29 -8.49
N VAL A 59 8.63 -9.53 -8.94
CA VAL A 59 9.21 -10.88 -9.01
C VAL A 59 9.67 -11.34 -7.62
N GLY A 60 8.86 -12.20 -7.00
CA GLY A 60 9.21 -12.86 -5.74
C GLY A 60 9.06 -11.97 -4.50
N ALA A 61 9.22 -12.60 -3.33
CA ALA A 61 8.95 -11.98 -2.04
C ALA A 61 9.85 -10.76 -1.74
N ALA A 62 11.13 -10.82 -2.12
CA ALA A 62 12.08 -9.74 -1.81
C ALA A 62 11.76 -8.43 -2.54
N GLU A 63 11.43 -8.51 -3.84
CA GLU A 63 11.04 -7.32 -4.62
C GLU A 63 9.67 -6.80 -4.16
N GLY A 64 8.73 -7.71 -3.90
CA GLY A 64 7.45 -7.36 -3.30
C GLY A 64 7.60 -6.63 -1.97
N ALA A 65 8.51 -7.09 -1.09
CA ALA A 65 8.78 -6.45 0.20
C ALA A 65 9.30 -5.01 0.03
N LYS A 66 10.26 -4.80 -0.87
CA LYS A 66 10.79 -3.46 -1.17
C LYS A 66 9.70 -2.53 -1.69
N ARG A 67 8.84 -3.03 -2.60
CA ARG A 67 7.70 -2.25 -3.10
C ARG A 67 6.73 -1.90 -1.97
N GLY A 68 6.40 -2.88 -1.14
CA GLY A 68 5.54 -2.73 0.03
C GLY A 68 6.08 -1.72 1.03
N LEU A 69 7.39 -1.73 1.29
CA LEU A 69 8.06 -0.76 2.16
C LEU A 69 7.89 0.66 1.62
N VAL A 70 8.25 0.91 0.36
CA VAL A 70 8.15 2.24 -0.26
C VAL A 70 6.69 2.71 -0.32
N GLY A 71 5.78 1.83 -0.73
CA GLY A 71 4.35 2.12 -0.80
C GLY A 71 3.76 2.44 0.57
N GLY A 72 4.14 1.67 1.60
CA GLY A 72 3.69 1.87 2.97
C GLY A 72 4.21 3.18 3.57
N VAL A 73 5.47 3.56 3.33
CA VAL A 73 5.99 4.87 3.75
C VAL A 73 5.20 6.00 3.08
N LEU A 74 5.02 5.96 1.76
CA LEU A 74 4.30 7.00 1.02
C LEU A 74 2.84 7.11 1.48
N PHE A 75 2.18 5.98 1.67
CA PHE A 75 0.82 5.91 2.19
C PHE A 75 0.75 6.51 3.59
N GLY A 76 1.56 6.02 4.54
CA GLY A 76 1.51 6.48 5.93
C GLY A 76 1.89 7.94 6.09
N VAL A 77 2.86 8.46 5.33
CA VAL A 77 3.15 9.91 5.28
C VAL A 77 1.94 10.66 4.75
N GLY A 78 1.29 10.17 3.69
CA GLY A 78 0.04 10.72 3.19
C GLY A 78 -1.06 10.77 4.25
N VAL A 79 -1.22 9.72 5.07
CA VAL A 79 -2.20 9.69 6.17
C VAL A 79 -1.91 10.79 7.19
N VAL A 80 -0.65 10.91 7.63
CA VAL A 80 -0.25 11.95 8.59
C VAL A 80 -0.46 13.34 8.02
N LEU A 81 -0.17 13.56 6.73
CA LEU A 81 -0.41 14.83 6.06
C LEU A 81 -1.91 15.11 5.92
N GLY A 82 -2.72 14.12 5.58
CA GLY A 82 -4.16 14.31 5.42
C GLY A 82 -4.84 14.69 6.72
N ASP A 83 -4.42 14.07 7.83
CA ASP A 83 -4.80 14.48 9.17
C ASP A 83 -4.38 15.94 9.45
N ALA A 84 -3.10 16.25 9.30
CA ALA A 84 -2.55 17.57 9.64
C ALA A 84 -3.10 18.72 8.78
N LEU A 85 -3.56 18.44 7.56
CA LEU A 85 -4.05 19.46 6.63
C LEU A 85 -5.56 19.73 6.75
N TRP A 86 -6.35 18.74 7.17
CA TRP A 86 -7.82 18.82 7.06
C TRP A 86 -8.59 18.39 8.30
N VAL A 87 -7.94 17.85 9.34
CA VAL A 87 -8.63 17.30 10.51
C VAL A 87 -8.36 18.16 11.75
N ASP A 88 -9.38 18.89 12.21
CA ASP A 88 -9.32 19.67 13.45
C ASP A 88 -9.52 18.79 14.70
N ALA A 89 -10.37 17.77 14.60
CA ALA A 89 -10.64 16.79 15.64
C ALA A 89 -10.83 15.41 15.01
N ARG A 90 -10.10 14.41 15.52
CA ARG A 90 -10.21 13.02 15.05
C ARG A 90 -11.42 12.34 15.68
N GLU A 91 -12.25 11.72 14.87
CA GLU A 91 -13.30 10.79 15.31
C GLU A 91 -12.78 9.36 15.46
N ALA A 92 -11.74 9.00 14.69
CA ALA A 92 -11.11 7.69 14.76
C ALA A 92 -10.00 7.64 15.82
N THR A 93 -9.91 6.52 16.54
CA THR A 93 -8.80 6.27 17.46
C THR A 93 -7.55 5.82 16.70
N VAL A 94 -6.43 6.47 16.99
CA VAL A 94 -5.13 6.16 16.37
C VAL A 94 -4.07 5.82 17.41
N VAL A 95 -3.01 5.17 16.96
CA VAL A 95 -1.83 4.91 17.79
C VAL A 95 -1.06 6.22 17.97
N GLU A 96 -0.74 6.56 19.21
CA GLU A 96 0.11 7.69 19.55
C GLU A 96 1.54 7.24 19.92
N PRO A 97 2.59 8.00 19.55
CA PRO A 97 2.53 9.26 18.79
C PRO A 97 2.23 9.03 17.30
N PHE A 98 1.23 9.74 16.78
CA PHE A 98 0.70 9.51 15.43
C PHE A 98 1.73 9.73 14.31
N GLY A 99 2.75 10.56 14.55
CA GLY A 99 3.87 10.74 13.62
C GLY A 99 4.66 9.45 13.32
N LEU A 100 4.51 8.38 14.10
CA LEU A 100 5.14 7.08 13.83
C LEU A 100 4.30 6.16 12.91
N PHE A 101 3.09 6.58 12.52
CA PHE A 101 2.22 5.82 11.62
C PHE A 101 2.88 5.41 10.28
N PRO A 102 3.75 6.23 9.65
CA PRO A 102 4.50 5.82 8.45
C PRO A 102 5.40 4.61 8.67
N LEU A 103 5.99 4.43 9.85
CA LEU A 103 6.84 3.28 10.15
C LEU A 103 6.02 2.00 10.31
N ILE A 104 4.85 2.10 10.95
CA ILE A 104 3.92 0.98 11.14
C ILE A 104 3.42 0.49 9.78
N THR A 105 2.90 1.42 8.97
CA THR A 105 2.40 1.11 7.62
C THR A 105 3.51 0.57 6.71
N ALA A 106 4.71 1.16 6.72
CA ALA A 106 5.86 0.62 5.98
C ALA A 106 6.19 -0.84 6.35
N THR A 107 6.15 -1.17 7.64
CA THR A 107 6.44 -2.52 8.13
C THR A 107 5.37 -3.52 7.70
N ILE A 108 4.09 -3.18 7.93
CA ILE A 108 2.95 -4.03 7.54
C ILE A 108 2.92 -4.20 6.01
N SER A 109 3.01 -3.10 5.26
CA SER A 109 2.98 -3.12 3.80
C SER A 109 4.18 -3.85 3.20
N SER A 110 5.36 -3.80 3.82
CA SER A 110 6.51 -4.63 3.41
C SER A 110 6.17 -6.13 3.51
N GLY A 111 5.55 -6.56 4.62
CA GLY A 111 5.08 -7.93 4.78
C GLY A 111 4.01 -8.32 3.76
N LEU A 112 3.01 -7.46 3.52
CA LEU A 112 1.98 -7.68 2.50
C LEU A 112 2.58 -7.74 1.09
N GLY A 113 3.51 -6.83 0.78
CA GLY A 113 4.22 -6.82 -0.49
C GLY A 113 5.01 -8.11 -0.71
N ALA A 114 5.70 -8.59 0.33
CA ALA A 114 6.41 -9.87 0.29
C ALA A 114 5.46 -11.04 0.03
N LEU A 115 4.29 -11.04 0.68
CA LEU A 115 3.26 -12.06 0.46
C LEU A 115 2.74 -12.03 -0.98
N GLY A 116 2.44 -10.84 -1.52
CA GLY A 116 2.00 -10.68 -2.91
C GLY A 116 3.03 -11.19 -3.92
N GLY A 117 4.30 -10.82 -3.75
CA GLY A 117 5.38 -11.30 -4.62
C GLY A 117 5.63 -12.81 -4.51
N ALA A 118 5.47 -13.39 -3.31
CA ALA A 118 5.53 -14.84 -3.10
C ALA A 118 4.36 -15.56 -3.78
N MET A 119 3.14 -15.00 -3.73
CA MET A 119 1.97 -15.54 -4.41
C MET A 119 2.19 -15.56 -5.92
N ARG A 120 2.75 -14.49 -6.50
CA ARG A 120 3.12 -14.48 -7.93
C ARG A 120 4.08 -15.60 -8.28
N ALA A 121 5.17 -15.75 -7.52
CA ALA A 121 6.16 -16.79 -7.79
C ALA A 121 5.54 -18.20 -7.76
N ARG A 122 4.57 -18.44 -6.87
CA ARG A 122 3.82 -19.71 -6.81
C ARG A 122 2.93 -19.93 -8.04
N VAL A 123 2.24 -18.88 -8.50
CA VAL A 123 1.42 -18.94 -9.73
C VAL A 123 2.31 -19.23 -10.94
N GLU A 124 3.44 -18.53 -11.07
CA GLU A 124 4.38 -18.73 -12.17
C GLU A 124 4.99 -20.14 -12.18
N ALA A 125 5.30 -20.71 -11.01
CA ALA A 125 5.78 -22.08 -10.88
C ALA A 125 4.71 -23.12 -11.24
N ALA A 126 3.46 -22.90 -10.82
CA ALA A 126 2.35 -23.78 -11.15
C ALA A 126 2.06 -23.79 -12.66
N ASP A 127 2.07 -22.62 -13.30
CA ASP A 127 1.94 -22.49 -14.76
C ASP A 127 3.05 -23.27 -15.49
N ALA A 128 4.30 -23.18 -15.00
CA ALA A 128 5.45 -23.84 -15.62
C ALA A 128 5.39 -25.37 -15.49
N ALA A 129 4.74 -25.90 -14.46
CA ALA A 129 4.55 -27.35 -14.28
C ALA A 129 3.44 -27.93 -15.17
N GLN A 130 2.58 -27.07 -15.73
CA GLN A 130 1.46 -27.46 -16.61
C GLN A 130 1.77 -27.29 -18.10
N ALA A 131 2.90 -26.67 -18.45
CA ALA A 131 3.37 -26.44 -19.82
C ALA A 131 4.28 -27.58 -20.30
#